data_AF-A0A947ARW9-F1
#
_entry.id   AF-A0A947ARW9-F1
#
_cell.length_a   1.000
_cell.length_b   1.000
_cell.length_c   1.000
_cell.angle_alpha   90.00
_cell.angle_beta   90.00
_cell.angle_gamma   90.00
#
_symmetry.space_group_name_H-M   'P 1'
#
loop_
_entity.id
_entity.type
_entity.pdbx_description
1 polymer ?
#
loop_
_entity_poly.entity_id
_entity_poly.type
_entity_poly.pdbx_seq_one_letter_code
_entity_poly.pdbx_strand_id
1 'polypeptide(L)'
;GVTGIIAKKLERKTISKSLRARHTFATTGERLVGLTQCGKFIQGDGFRNKGPAEITYRFLGDAGWDKIQAYDHTGLIWSRNLQDEAGYSDRRIRVRWGGARIKDRYRWAEWSGSIKILNGVVNSFLGRGFEHQEENCYRKSPTEIGFRTDTYGDADCVEMDVSDLAHCTIQIYGTIDSYNKVGNQLDRNPFIHCPEFIFEVSGADLIEHGELTKKLGGVNMFVSVERISDQLLPRDVQGKIQIDPVNGPAGFRPIFFLGRQIDDAKAWTSAMFIEFR
;
A
#
# COMPACT_ATOMS: atom_id res chain seq x y z
N GLY A 1 9.73 4.62 9.46
CA GLY A 1 8.77 5.70 9.16
C GLY A 1 9.31 7.05 9.61
N VAL A 2 9.18 8.08 8.78
CA VAL A 2 9.72 9.44 8.99
C VAL A 2 8.58 10.46 8.95
N THR A 3 8.74 11.59 9.63
CA THR A 3 7.78 12.71 9.58
C THR A 3 8.35 13.88 8.79
N GLY A 4 7.64 14.30 7.75
CA GLY A 4 7.88 15.56 7.06
C GLY A 4 7.15 16.72 7.72
N ILE A 5 7.79 17.88 7.78
CA ILE A 5 7.27 19.09 8.41
C ILE A 5 7.19 20.21 7.37
N ILE A 6 6.00 20.78 7.21
CA ILE A 6 5.76 21.91 6.31
C ILE A 6 5.96 23.20 7.10
N ALA A 7 7.11 23.83 6.89
CA ALA A 7 7.52 25.05 7.59
C ALA A 7 8.04 26.08 6.59
N LYS A 8 7.74 27.36 6.85
CA LYS A 8 8.23 28.48 6.01
C LYS A 8 9.74 28.65 6.06
N LYS A 9 10.38 28.22 7.16
CA LYS A 9 11.81 28.36 7.43
C LYS A 9 12.33 27.18 8.25
N LEU A 10 13.59 26.81 8.01
CA LEU A 10 14.34 25.78 8.75
C LEU A 10 14.90 26.37 10.06
N GLU A 11 14.01 26.75 10.96
CA GLU A 11 14.36 27.34 12.26
C GLU A 11 13.56 26.66 13.37
N ARG A 12 14.18 26.42 14.54
CA ARG A 12 13.56 25.72 15.68
C ARG A 12 12.18 26.28 16.04
N LYS A 13 12.03 27.61 16.10
CA LYS A 13 10.77 28.28 16.45
C LYS A 13 9.68 28.03 15.40
N THR A 14 10.04 28.07 14.13
CA THR A 14 9.11 27.88 13.00
C THR A 14 8.68 26.42 12.91
N ILE A 15 9.63 25.47 13.00
CA ILE A 15 9.35 24.03 13.04
C ILE A 15 8.43 23.68 14.21
N SER A 16 8.72 24.21 15.40
CA SER A 16 7.91 23.94 16.59
C SER A 16 6.47 24.44 16.44
N LYS A 17 6.25 25.54 15.69
CA LYS A 17 4.91 26.04 15.38
C LYS A 17 4.20 25.12 14.38
N SER A 18 4.86 24.73 13.29
CA SER A 18 4.32 23.81 12.28
C SER A 18 3.91 22.47 12.90
N LEU A 19 4.75 21.89 13.77
CA LEU A 19 4.45 20.65 14.47
C LEU A 19 3.19 20.77 15.33
N ARG A 20 3.06 21.83 16.14
CA ARG A 20 1.85 22.06 16.96
C ARG A 20 0.60 22.30 16.12
N ALA A 21 0.77 22.88 14.93
CA ALA A 21 -0.30 23.08 13.96
C ALA A 21 -0.62 21.81 13.13
N ARG A 22 0.12 20.70 13.33
CA ARG A 22 0.01 19.46 12.55
C ARG A 22 0.28 19.66 11.05
N HIS A 23 1.09 20.64 10.70
CA HIS A 23 1.53 20.90 9.32
C HIS A 23 2.58 19.87 8.92
N THR A 24 2.14 18.62 8.78
CA THR A 24 3.00 17.45 8.68
C THR A 24 2.46 16.41 7.72
N PHE A 25 3.34 15.52 7.27
CA PHE A 25 3.00 14.25 6.64
C PHE A 25 3.90 13.17 7.23
N ALA A 26 3.47 11.91 7.17
CA ALA A 26 4.26 10.77 7.59
C ALA A 26 4.58 9.89 6.38
N THR A 27 5.73 9.23 6.38
CA THR A 27 6.14 8.34 5.29
C THR A 27 6.74 7.06 5.84
N THR A 28 6.64 5.96 5.10
CA THR A 28 7.48 4.76 5.35
C THR A 28 8.78 4.81 4.56
N GLY A 29 8.77 5.36 3.34
CA GLY A 29 9.98 5.56 2.52
C GLY A 29 10.77 6.83 2.85
N GLU A 30 12.05 6.85 2.46
CA GLU A 30 13.01 7.89 2.80
C GLU A 30 12.80 9.21 2.03
N ARG A 31 12.25 9.16 0.82
CA ARG A 31 12.20 10.30 -0.12
C ARG A 31 10.79 10.59 -0.62
N LEU A 32 9.80 10.44 0.26
CA LEU A 32 8.40 10.64 -0.09
C LEU A 32 7.86 11.94 0.46
N VAL A 33 6.95 12.57 -0.28
CA VAL A 33 6.26 13.78 0.15
C VAL A 33 4.79 13.68 -0.23
N GLY A 34 3.90 13.96 0.73
CA GLY A 34 2.47 14.13 0.51
C GLY A 34 2.02 15.53 0.92
N LEU A 35 1.49 16.30 -0.03
CA LEU A 35 1.00 17.66 0.17
C LEU A 35 -0.48 17.75 -0.19
N THR A 36 -1.28 18.37 0.67
CA THR A 36 -2.69 18.72 0.40
C THR A 36 -2.99 20.15 0.82
N GLN A 37 -3.90 20.77 0.07
CA GLN A 37 -4.29 22.16 0.25
C GLN A 37 -5.75 22.37 -0.16
N CYS A 38 -6.46 23.23 0.57
CA CYS A 38 -7.80 23.72 0.27
C CYS A 38 -7.77 25.26 0.30
N GLY A 39 -7.70 25.91 -0.87
CA GLY A 39 -7.54 27.35 -0.95
C GLY A 39 -6.24 27.81 -0.29
N LYS A 40 -6.30 28.49 0.84
CA LYS A 40 -5.12 28.94 1.62
C LYS A 40 -4.73 28.01 2.77
N PHE A 41 -5.56 27.01 3.05
CA PHE A 41 -5.39 26.09 4.17
C PHE A 41 -4.63 24.85 3.72
N ILE A 42 -3.74 24.34 4.55
CA ILE A 42 -2.94 23.14 4.26
C ILE A 42 -3.28 22.02 5.24
N GLN A 43 -2.80 20.80 4.97
CA GLN A 43 -2.86 19.68 5.93
C GLN A 43 -2.54 20.10 7.37
N GLY A 44 -3.38 19.66 8.31
CA GLY A 44 -3.29 20.02 9.73
C GLY A 44 -4.20 21.17 10.17
N ASP A 45 -4.56 22.07 9.26
CA ASP A 45 -5.42 23.22 9.55
C ASP A 45 -6.86 22.79 9.87
N GLY A 46 -7.49 23.56 10.77
CA GLY A 46 -8.93 23.54 10.99
C GLY A 46 -9.56 24.82 10.44
N PHE A 47 -10.61 24.71 9.65
CA PHE A 47 -11.23 25.87 9.01
C PHE A 47 -12.71 25.66 8.68
N ARG A 48 -13.40 26.77 8.39
CA ARG A 48 -14.80 26.79 7.98
C ARG A 48 -14.91 26.89 6.46
N ASN A 49 -15.77 26.09 5.86
CA ASN A 49 -16.05 26.12 4.42
C ASN A 49 -17.57 26.22 4.16
N LYS A 50 -17.95 27.00 3.16
CA LYS A 50 -19.35 27.07 2.68
C LYS A 50 -19.45 26.26 1.40
N GLY A 51 -20.41 25.33 1.34
CA GLY A 51 -20.56 24.43 0.20
C GLY A 51 -19.39 23.45 0.05
N PRO A 52 -19.29 22.76 -1.10
CA PRO A 52 -18.23 21.78 -1.37
C PRO A 52 -16.83 22.37 -1.21
N ALA A 53 -15.88 21.55 -0.73
CA ALA A 53 -14.48 21.92 -0.61
C ALA A 53 -13.64 21.28 -1.72
N GLU A 54 -12.93 22.10 -2.50
CA GLU A 54 -11.94 21.60 -3.46
C GLU A 54 -10.60 21.40 -2.77
N ILE A 55 -10.15 20.15 -2.69
CA ILE A 55 -8.84 19.79 -2.16
C ILE A 55 -7.92 19.43 -3.31
N THR A 56 -6.82 20.16 -3.43
CA THR A 56 -5.70 19.80 -4.31
C THR A 56 -4.69 18.95 -3.54
N TYR A 57 -4.10 17.97 -4.21
CA TYR A 57 -3.03 17.14 -3.66
C TYR A 57 -1.84 17.06 -4.61
N ARG A 58 -0.65 16.81 -4.05
CA ARG A 58 0.56 16.46 -4.78
C ARG A 58 1.38 15.44 -3.99
N PHE A 59 1.75 14.36 -4.65
CA PHE A 59 2.59 13.29 -4.12
C PHE A 59 3.88 13.21 -4.92
N LEU A 60 5.02 13.26 -4.22
CA LEU A 60 6.36 13.16 -4.80
C LEU A 60 7.04 11.93 -4.23
N GLY A 61 7.48 11.03 -5.11
CA GLY A 61 8.13 9.78 -4.74
C GLY A 61 9.40 9.51 -5.53
N ASP A 62 10.18 8.56 -5.06
CA ASP A 62 11.38 8.02 -5.70
C ASP A 62 11.10 6.75 -6.54
N ALA A 63 10.04 6.02 -6.24
CA ALA A 63 9.38 5.00 -7.06
C ALA A 63 8.02 5.49 -7.60
N GLY A 64 7.47 4.79 -8.59
CA GLY A 64 6.19 5.14 -9.20
C GLY A 64 5.02 4.96 -8.23
N TRP A 65 4.09 5.92 -8.20
CA TRP A 65 2.88 5.84 -7.39
C TRP A 65 1.89 4.85 -7.99
N ASP A 66 1.38 3.95 -7.16
CA ASP A 66 0.44 2.90 -7.51
C ASP A 66 -1.00 3.37 -7.29
N LYS A 67 -1.24 4.04 -6.15
CA LYS A 67 -2.58 4.47 -5.73
C LYS A 67 -2.53 5.75 -4.91
N ILE A 68 -3.51 6.64 -5.13
CA ILE A 68 -3.79 7.78 -4.25
C ILE A 68 -5.20 7.63 -3.69
N GLN A 69 -5.36 7.85 -2.40
CA GLN A 69 -6.62 7.65 -1.70
C GLN A 69 -6.89 8.81 -0.74
N ALA A 70 -8.15 9.16 -0.57
CA ALA A 70 -8.60 10.10 0.45
C ALA A 70 -9.51 9.39 1.45
N TYR A 71 -9.34 9.76 2.71
CA TYR A 71 -10.03 9.17 3.84
C TYR A 71 -10.67 10.23 4.72
N ASP A 72 -11.73 9.83 5.39
CA ASP A 72 -12.28 10.55 6.52
C ASP A 72 -12.50 9.62 7.73
N HIS A 73 -13.21 10.13 8.74
CA HIS A 73 -13.56 9.38 9.94
C HIS A 73 -14.37 8.08 9.71
N THR A 74 -14.98 7.91 8.54
CA THR A 74 -15.73 6.71 8.14
C THR A 74 -14.89 5.70 7.36
N GLY A 75 -13.72 6.11 6.86
CA GLY A 75 -12.82 5.27 6.08
C GLY A 75 -12.49 5.87 4.72
N LEU A 76 -12.34 5.01 3.71
CA LEU A 76 -12.00 5.39 2.34
C LEU A 76 -13.19 6.09 1.68
N ILE A 77 -13.00 7.32 1.21
CA ILE A 77 -14.04 8.09 0.54
C ILE A 77 -13.77 8.32 -0.94
N TRP A 78 -12.52 8.21 -1.36
CA TRP A 78 -12.12 8.37 -2.75
C TRP A 78 -10.81 7.64 -3.03
N SER A 79 -10.66 7.12 -4.25
CA SER A 79 -9.51 6.36 -4.68
C SER A 79 -9.20 6.64 -6.15
N ARG A 80 -7.91 6.71 -6.47
CA ARG A 80 -7.35 6.82 -7.81
C ARG A 80 -6.35 5.70 -8.03
N ASN A 81 -6.61 4.84 -9.01
CA ASN A 81 -5.75 3.70 -9.35
C ASN A 81 -4.88 4.06 -10.56
N LEU A 82 -3.56 4.20 -10.34
CA LEU A 82 -2.66 4.65 -11.40
C LEU A 82 -2.23 3.53 -12.34
N GLN A 83 -2.35 2.27 -11.93
CA GLN A 83 -2.15 1.11 -12.82
C GLN A 83 -3.25 1.05 -13.88
N ASP A 84 -4.50 1.23 -13.46
CA ASP A 84 -5.66 1.25 -14.34
C ASP A 84 -5.61 2.45 -15.32
N GLU A 85 -5.30 3.65 -14.81
CA GLU A 85 -5.11 4.84 -15.65
C GLU A 85 -4.00 4.69 -16.69
N ALA A 86 -2.91 3.99 -16.35
CA ALA A 86 -1.82 3.69 -17.27
C ALA A 86 -2.18 2.58 -18.28
N GLY A 87 -3.31 1.90 -18.10
CA GLY A 87 -3.72 0.75 -18.86
C GLY A 87 -3.00 -0.52 -18.41
N TYR A 88 -3.77 -1.53 -18.04
CA TYR A 88 -3.24 -2.82 -17.62
C TYR A 88 -2.54 -3.55 -18.77
N SER A 89 -1.43 -4.21 -18.44
CA SER A 89 -0.78 -5.16 -19.33
C SER A 89 -1.65 -6.40 -19.52
N ASP A 90 -1.53 -7.05 -20.68
CA ASP A 90 -2.13 -8.35 -20.98
C ASP A 90 -1.35 -9.53 -20.39
N ARG A 91 -0.15 -9.29 -19.85
CA ARG A 91 0.79 -10.33 -19.42
C ARG A 91 1.49 -10.03 -18.09
N ARG A 92 1.45 -8.78 -17.60
CA ARG A 92 2.10 -8.42 -16.33
C ARG A 92 1.13 -8.44 -15.16
N ILE A 93 1.54 -9.15 -14.12
CA ILE A 93 0.79 -9.30 -12.87
C ILE A 93 1.72 -9.07 -11.68
N ARG A 94 1.11 -8.88 -10.51
CA ARG A 94 1.80 -8.80 -9.24
C ARG A 94 1.08 -9.67 -8.23
N VAL A 95 1.83 -10.50 -7.51
CA VAL A 95 1.31 -11.15 -6.30
C VAL A 95 1.83 -10.37 -5.12
N ARG A 96 0.92 -9.80 -4.31
CA ARG A 96 1.26 -9.02 -3.12
C ARG A 96 0.68 -9.68 -1.88
N TRP A 97 1.46 -9.72 -0.81
CA TRP A 97 1.04 -10.17 0.51
C TRP A 97 1.51 -9.18 1.56
N GLY A 98 0.82 -9.14 2.69
CA GLY A 98 1.23 -8.22 3.74
C GLY A 98 0.30 -8.21 4.93
N GLY A 99 0.46 -7.17 5.74
CA GLY A 99 -0.19 -7.01 7.03
C GLY A 99 0.69 -7.50 8.18
N ALA A 100 0.07 -7.66 9.34
CA ALA A 100 0.75 -8.14 10.54
C ALA A 100 -0.14 -9.12 11.30
N ARG A 101 0.43 -10.05 12.06
CA ARG A 101 -0.34 -11.05 12.80
C ARG A 101 -1.18 -10.44 13.92
N ILE A 102 -0.61 -9.46 14.64
CA ILE A 102 -1.22 -8.82 15.82
C ILE A 102 -0.86 -7.32 15.91
N LYS A 103 -1.54 -6.55 16.77
CA LYS A 103 -1.27 -5.11 16.96
C LYS A 103 -0.09 -4.83 17.90
N ASP A 104 0.33 -5.79 18.71
CA ASP A 104 1.33 -5.62 19.79
C ASP A 104 2.77 -5.94 19.31
N ARG A 105 3.72 -6.06 20.22
CA ARG A 105 5.12 -6.45 19.96
C ARG A 105 5.18 -7.85 19.32
N TYR A 106 6.25 -8.07 18.55
CA TYR A 106 6.46 -9.31 17.78
C TYR A 106 5.30 -9.58 16.82
N ARG A 107 4.82 -8.52 16.16
CA ARG A 107 3.68 -8.56 15.22
C ARG A 107 3.99 -9.14 13.86
N TRP A 108 5.26 -9.21 13.47
CA TRP A 108 5.61 -9.51 12.09
C TRP A 108 5.12 -10.89 11.68
N ALA A 109 4.76 -11.01 10.41
CA ALA A 109 4.40 -12.26 9.76
C ALA A 109 5.60 -12.73 8.95
N GLU A 110 6.11 -13.92 9.24
CA GLU A 110 7.15 -14.55 8.40
C GLU A 110 6.47 -15.36 7.32
N TRP A 111 6.71 -14.99 6.06
CA TRP A 111 6.09 -15.59 4.90
C TRP A 111 7.08 -16.54 4.20
N SER A 112 6.62 -17.73 3.85
CA SER A 112 7.39 -18.68 3.05
C SER A 112 6.46 -19.44 2.12
N GLY A 113 6.76 -19.50 0.82
CA GLY A 113 5.83 -20.12 -0.10
C GLY A 113 6.32 -20.20 -1.54
N SER A 114 5.36 -20.46 -2.43
CA SER A 114 5.56 -20.35 -3.87
C SER A 114 4.35 -19.83 -4.63
N ILE A 115 4.65 -19.23 -5.77
CA ILE A 115 3.70 -18.81 -6.78
C ILE A 115 3.92 -19.72 -7.99
N LYS A 116 2.89 -20.45 -8.38
CA LYS A 116 2.89 -21.38 -9.50
C LYS A 116 1.94 -20.90 -10.58
N ILE A 117 2.42 -20.86 -11.81
CA ILE A 117 1.63 -20.56 -13.00
C ILE A 117 1.32 -21.88 -13.70
N LEU A 118 0.03 -22.20 -13.86
CA LEU A 118 -0.43 -23.34 -14.65
C LEU A 118 -0.87 -22.85 -16.02
N ASN A 119 -0.66 -23.66 -17.06
CA ASN A 119 -0.97 -23.31 -18.46
C ASN A 119 -0.27 -22.02 -18.94
N GLY A 120 0.92 -21.74 -18.40
CA GLY A 120 1.75 -20.62 -18.78
C GLY A 120 3.15 -20.74 -18.19
N VAL A 121 4.05 -19.83 -18.57
CA VAL A 121 5.41 -19.75 -18.06
C VAL A 121 5.68 -18.37 -17.48
N VAL A 122 6.61 -18.30 -16.54
CA VAL A 122 7.14 -17.04 -16.01
C VAL A 122 8.31 -16.61 -16.87
N ASN A 123 8.17 -15.52 -17.62
CA ASN A 123 9.24 -14.98 -18.47
C ASN A 123 10.27 -14.22 -17.63
N SER A 124 9.80 -13.36 -16.73
CA SER A 124 10.63 -12.58 -15.82
C SER A 124 9.88 -12.30 -14.51
N PHE A 125 10.63 -12.00 -13.45
CA PHE A 125 10.05 -11.59 -12.18
C PHE A 125 10.98 -10.66 -11.41
N LEU A 126 10.41 -9.88 -10.49
CA LEU A 126 11.12 -8.96 -9.62
C LEU A 126 10.41 -8.84 -8.27
N GLY A 127 11.15 -9.00 -7.18
CA GLY A 127 10.68 -8.70 -5.83
C GLY A 127 10.66 -7.20 -5.56
N ARG A 128 9.66 -6.73 -4.83
CA ARG A 128 9.50 -5.35 -4.35
C ARG A 128 8.99 -5.38 -2.91
N GLY A 129 9.33 -4.35 -2.14
CA GLY A 129 8.97 -4.25 -0.72
C GLY A 129 10.02 -4.85 0.20
N PHE A 130 10.90 -5.72 -0.31
CA PHE A 130 11.95 -6.38 0.48
C PHE A 130 12.91 -5.34 1.08
N GLU A 131 12.85 -5.18 2.40
CA GLU A 131 13.62 -4.22 3.18
C GLU A 131 14.97 -4.80 3.64
N HIS A 132 15.09 -6.13 3.72
CA HIS A 132 16.27 -6.83 4.24
C HIS A 132 16.86 -7.85 3.24
N GLN A 133 18.13 -8.24 3.41
CA GLN A 133 18.81 -9.15 2.47
C GLN A 133 18.30 -10.59 2.57
N GLU A 134 17.75 -10.94 3.72
CA GLU A 134 17.15 -12.22 4.03
C GLU A 134 15.83 -12.41 3.27
N GLU A 135 15.19 -11.31 2.87
CA GLU A 135 13.96 -11.30 2.08
C GLU A 135 14.27 -11.49 0.60
N ASN A 136 13.69 -12.52 0.01
CA ASN A 136 14.01 -12.87 -1.37
C ASN A 136 12.88 -13.61 -2.07
N CYS A 137 12.95 -13.57 -3.39
CA CYS A 137 12.23 -14.43 -4.29
C CYS A 137 13.20 -15.04 -5.30
N TYR A 138 12.97 -16.30 -5.68
CA TYR A 138 13.88 -17.04 -6.55
C TYR A 138 13.12 -17.98 -7.47
N ARG A 139 13.70 -18.27 -8.63
CA ARG A 139 13.12 -19.20 -9.59
C ARG A 139 13.27 -20.63 -9.08
N LYS A 140 12.15 -21.35 -8.95
CA LYS A 140 12.15 -22.80 -8.69
C LYS A 140 12.06 -23.61 -9.98
N SER A 141 11.33 -23.10 -10.97
CA SER A 141 11.17 -23.73 -12.29
C SER A 141 10.78 -22.69 -13.37
N PRO A 142 10.58 -23.07 -14.64
CA PRO A 142 10.01 -22.17 -15.64
C PRO A 142 8.63 -21.60 -15.27
N THR A 143 7.89 -22.27 -14.39
CA THR A 143 6.50 -21.94 -14.03
C THR A 143 6.30 -21.66 -12.55
N GLU A 144 7.36 -21.63 -11.74
CA GLU A 144 7.25 -21.49 -10.28
C GLU A 144 8.33 -20.57 -9.71
N ILE A 145 7.91 -19.69 -8.80
CA ILE A 145 8.74 -18.77 -8.03
C ILE A 145 8.57 -19.12 -6.54
N GLY A 146 9.68 -19.30 -5.82
CA GLY A 146 9.68 -19.35 -4.37
C GLY A 146 9.86 -17.96 -3.77
N PHE A 147 9.30 -17.73 -2.58
CA PHE A 147 9.53 -16.50 -1.82
C PHE A 147 9.73 -16.80 -0.33
N ARG A 148 10.50 -15.94 0.33
CA ARG A 148 10.65 -15.88 1.79
C ARG A 148 10.85 -14.42 2.20
N THR A 149 9.93 -13.86 2.98
CA THR A 149 9.95 -12.44 3.38
C THR A 149 9.29 -12.25 4.75
N ASP A 150 9.30 -11.04 5.31
CA ASP A 150 8.63 -10.73 6.57
C ASP A 150 7.97 -9.35 6.58
N THR A 151 6.70 -9.28 6.98
CA THR A 151 5.95 -8.01 6.99
C THR A 151 5.57 -7.59 8.40
N TYR A 152 5.64 -6.29 8.69
CA TYR A 152 5.38 -5.67 10.00
C TYR A 152 4.07 -4.87 10.02
N GLY A 153 3.31 -4.90 8.92
CA GLY A 153 2.09 -4.12 8.66
C GLY A 153 2.08 -3.46 7.29
N ASP A 154 3.25 -3.43 6.64
CA ASP A 154 3.54 -3.22 5.22
C ASP A 154 3.24 -4.48 4.38
N ALA A 155 3.63 -4.46 3.11
CA ALA A 155 3.38 -5.50 2.14
C ALA A 155 4.50 -5.66 1.13
N ASP A 156 4.84 -6.90 0.87
CA ASP A 156 5.78 -7.33 -0.14
C ASP A 156 5.06 -7.78 -1.40
N CYS A 157 5.78 -7.80 -2.52
CA CYS A 157 5.25 -8.42 -3.71
C CYS A 157 6.31 -8.95 -4.66
N VAL A 158 5.85 -9.82 -5.55
CA VAL A 158 6.59 -10.26 -6.73
C VAL A 158 5.81 -9.82 -7.97
N GLU A 159 6.43 -8.94 -8.75
CA GLU A 159 5.98 -8.57 -10.08
C GLU A 159 6.44 -9.64 -11.07
N MET A 160 5.56 -10.08 -11.97
CA MET A 160 5.86 -11.14 -12.94
C MET A 160 5.36 -10.78 -14.32
N ASP A 161 6.07 -11.34 -15.29
CA ASP A 161 5.67 -11.41 -16.69
C ASP A 161 5.30 -12.86 -16.99
N VAL A 162 4.05 -13.10 -17.35
CA VAL A 162 3.52 -14.46 -17.58
C VAL A 162 3.02 -14.61 -19.00
N SER A 163 3.27 -15.77 -19.61
CA SER A 163 2.66 -16.09 -20.90
C SER A 163 1.18 -16.43 -20.76
N ASP A 164 0.38 -16.06 -21.76
CA ASP A 164 -1.01 -16.50 -21.90
C ASP A 164 -1.87 -16.27 -20.64
N LEU A 165 -1.78 -15.05 -20.09
CA LEU A 165 -2.48 -14.68 -18.85
C LEU A 165 -3.95 -15.06 -18.90
N ALA A 166 -4.65 -14.84 -20.01
CA ALA A 166 -6.07 -15.10 -20.13
C ALA A 166 -6.48 -16.57 -19.85
N HIS A 167 -5.57 -17.52 -20.08
CA HIS A 167 -5.85 -18.96 -19.93
C HIS A 167 -5.04 -19.62 -18.81
N CYS A 168 -4.19 -18.86 -18.13
CA CYS A 168 -3.37 -19.40 -17.05
C CYS A 168 -4.13 -19.44 -15.71
N THR A 169 -3.64 -20.28 -14.79
CA THR A 169 -4.06 -20.28 -13.38
C THR A 169 -2.89 -19.89 -12.51
N ILE A 170 -3.10 -18.91 -11.63
CA ILE A 170 -2.12 -18.43 -10.67
C ILE A 170 -2.45 -19.06 -9.32
N GLN A 171 -1.60 -19.98 -8.86
CA GLN A 171 -1.70 -20.61 -7.55
C GLN A 171 -0.62 -20.05 -6.61
N ILE A 172 -1.05 -19.54 -5.47
CA ILE A 172 -0.17 -19.09 -4.40
C ILE A 172 -0.38 -20.01 -3.21
N TYR A 173 0.69 -20.65 -2.77
CA TYR A 173 0.73 -21.42 -1.53
C TYR A 173 1.78 -20.84 -0.61
N GLY A 174 1.50 -20.79 0.69
CA GLY A 174 2.50 -20.41 1.65
C GLY A 174 2.13 -20.72 3.08
N THR A 175 3.11 -20.59 3.95
CA THR A 175 3.00 -20.67 5.39
C THR A 175 3.25 -19.31 6.01
N ILE A 176 2.58 -19.06 7.14
CA ILE A 176 2.79 -17.87 7.96
C ILE A 176 3.33 -18.33 9.31
N ASP A 177 4.55 -17.94 9.61
CA ASP A 177 5.19 -18.19 10.89
C ASP A 177 5.34 -16.86 11.67
N SER A 178 5.90 -16.99 12.87
CA SER A 178 6.11 -15.91 13.81
C SER A 178 7.46 -16.03 14.47
N TYR A 179 7.91 -14.94 15.08
CA TYR A 179 9.10 -14.98 15.89
C TYR A 179 9.00 -16.00 17.02
N ASN A 180 10.02 -16.86 17.15
CA ASN A 180 10.18 -17.66 18.34
C ASN A 180 11.02 -16.91 19.39
N LYS A 181 10.36 -16.36 20.41
CA LYS A 181 11.03 -15.63 21.50
C LYS A 181 11.65 -16.55 22.55
N VAL A 182 11.07 -17.71 22.79
CA VAL A 182 11.44 -18.60 23.90
C VAL A 182 11.71 -20.00 23.34
N GLY A 183 12.98 -20.39 23.33
CA GLY A 183 13.42 -21.66 22.75
C GLY A 183 14.42 -21.43 21.62
N ASN A 184 14.54 -22.41 20.73
CA ASN A 184 15.40 -22.30 19.56
C ASN A 184 14.75 -21.39 18.52
N GLN A 185 15.44 -20.31 18.15
CA GLN A 185 14.97 -19.34 17.16
C GLN A 185 14.80 -19.95 15.75
N LEU A 186 15.44 -21.09 15.48
CA LEU A 186 15.31 -21.80 14.21
C LEU A 186 14.05 -22.67 14.13
N ASP A 187 13.37 -22.90 15.25
CA ASP A 187 12.15 -23.69 15.26
C ASP A 187 10.99 -22.86 14.69
N ARG A 188 10.17 -23.49 13.85
CA ARG A 188 8.95 -22.86 13.34
C ARG A 188 8.00 -22.51 14.47
N ASN A 189 7.36 -21.35 14.38
CA ASN A 189 6.29 -20.92 15.29
C ASN A 189 5.07 -20.49 14.46
N PRO A 190 4.22 -21.43 14.02
CA PRO A 190 3.15 -21.15 13.07
C PRO A 190 2.11 -20.18 13.59
N PHE A 191 1.59 -19.33 12.70
CA PHE A 191 0.49 -18.43 13.03
C PHE A 191 -0.81 -19.21 13.23
N ILE A 192 -1.21 -19.38 14.49
CA ILE A 192 -2.33 -20.24 14.89
C ILE A 192 -3.66 -20.00 14.16
N HIS A 193 -3.91 -18.79 13.64
CA HIS A 193 -5.15 -18.46 12.95
C HIS A 193 -5.14 -18.79 11.45
N CYS A 194 -3.96 -18.81 10.83
CA CYS A 194 -3.80 -19.10 9.40
C CYS A 194 -2.36 -19.57 9.14
N PRO A 195 -1.97 -20.76 9.63
CA PRO A 195 -0.58 -21.23 9.54
C PRO A 195 -0.18 -21.53 8.10
N GLU A 196 -1.15 -21.86 7.26
CA GLU A 196 -1.00 -22.16 5.84
C GLU A 196 -2.12 -21.48 5.07
N PHE A 197 -1.84 -21.08 3.83
CA PHE A 197 -2.83 -20.57 2.91
C PHE A 197 -2.60 -21.11 1.51
N ILE A 198 -3.72 -21.28 0.80
CA ILE A 198 -3.75 -21.46 -0.65
C ILE A 198 -4.67 -20.40 -1.24
N PHE A 199 -4.25 -19.76 -2.31
CA PHE A 199 -5.06 -18.84 -3.08
C PHE A 199 -4.89 -19.15 -4.57
N GLU A 200 -6.00 -19.43 -5.24
CA GLU A 200 -6.02 -19.75 -6.65
C GLU A 200 -6.86 -18.71 -7.38
N VAL A 201 -6.31 -18.20 -8.48
CA VAL A 201 -6.92 -17.16 -9.32
C VAL A 201 -6.81 -17.59 -10.76
N SER A 202 -7.91 -17.59 -11.50
CA SER A 202 -7.85 -17.73 -12.95
C SER A 202 -7.42 -16.39 -13.56
N GLY A 203 -6.62 -16.42 -14.61
CA GLY A 203 -6.21 -15.18 -15.26
C GLY A 203 -7.35 -14.49 -16.00
N ALA A 204 -8.40 -15.21 -16.40
CA ALA A 204 -9.64 -14.63 -16.92
C ALA A 204 -10.35 -13.76 -15.87
N ASP A 205 -10.54 -14.27 -14.65
CA ASP A 205 -11.15 -13.50 -13.55
C ASP A 205 -10.28 -12.29 -13.20
N LEU A 206 -8.95 -12.45 -13.24
CA LEU A 206 -8.03 -11.35 -12.99
C LEU A 206 -8.14 -10.26 -14.07
N ILE A 207 -8.32 -10.63 -15.34
CA ILE A 207 -8.54 -9.68 -16.44
C ILE A 207 -9.85 -8.92 -16.24
N GLU A 208 -10.91 -9.60 -15.82
CA GLU A 208 -12.22 -9.00 -15.58
C GLU A 208 -12.22 -8.04 -14.39
N HIS A 209 -11.56 -8.41 -13.28
CA HIS A 209 -11.65 -7.67 -12.03
C HIS A 209 -10.46 -6.75 -11.75
N GLY A 210 -9.32 -6.95 -12.41
CA GLY A 210 -8.09 -6.18 -12.22
C GLY A 210 -7.31 -6.53 -10.94
N GLU A 211 -8.00 -6.85 -9.84
CA GLU A 211 -7.42 -7.27 -8.57
C GLU A 211 -8.32 -8.31 -7.89
N LEU A 212 -7.72 -9.37 -7.36
CA LEU A 212 -8.39 -10.39 -6.55
C LEU A 212 -7.62 -10.60 -5.26
N THR A 213 -8.31 -10.50 -4.12
CA THR A 213 -7.68 -10.46 -2.80
C THR A 213 -8.32 -11.46 -1.83
N LYS A 214 -7.49 -12.28 -1.18
CA LYS A 214 -7.86 -13.17 -0.08
C LYS A 214 -7.41 -12.59 1.26
N LYS A 215 -8.35 -12.38 2.17
CA LYS A 215 -8.07 -11.98 3.56
C LYS A 215 -7.66 -13.19 4.39
N LEU A 216 -6.62 -13.05 5.21
CA LEU A 216 -6.03 -14.11 6.03
C LEU A 216 -6.19 -13.87 7.55
N GLY A 217 -6.97 -12.86 7.94
CA GLY A 217 -7.18 -12.49 9.33
C GLY A 217 -6.10 -11.53 9.86
N GLY A 218 -5.77 -11.65 11.15
CA GLY A 218 -4.78 -10.78 11.80
C GLY A 218 -5.10 -9.29 11.69
N VAL A 219 -4.06 -8.48 11.59
CA VAL A 219 -4.13 -7.02 11.34
C VAL A 219 -3.91 -6.78 9.86
N ASN A 220 -5.01 -6.78 9.11
CA ASN A 220 -5.03 -6.59 7.66
C ASN A 220 -4.12 -7.58 6.93
N MET A 221 -4.08 -8.85 7.33
CA MET A 221 -3.31 -9.84 6.58
C MET A 221 -4.04 -10.24 5.31
N PHE A 222 -3.31 -10.29 4.20
CA PHE A 222 -3.88 -10.62 2.90
C PHE A 222 -2.83 -11.21 1.95
N VAL A 223 -3.35 -11.87 0.90
CA VAL A 223 -2.64 -12.14 -0.35
C VAL A 223 -3.53 -11.68 -1.49
N SER A 224 -2.94 -11.07 -2.51
CA SER A 224 -3.64 -10.48 -3.64
C SER A 224 -2.91 -10.77 -4.94
N VAL A 225 -3.67 -10.89 -6.01
CA VAL A 225 -3.17 -10.92 -7.39
C VAL A 225 -3.72 -9.68 -8.08
N GLU A 226 -2.82 -8.85 -8.58
CA GLU A 226 -3.09 -7.53 -9.16
C GLU A 226 -2.60 -7.50 -10.62
N ARG A 227 -3.37 -6.93 -11.54
CA ARG A 227 -2.86 -6.52 -12.86
C ARG A 227 -2.03 -5.27 -12.71
N ILE A 228 -0.94 -5.19 -13.47
CA ILE A 228 -0.05 -4.02 -13.49
C ILE A 228 0.17 -3.56 -14.93
N SER A 229 0.52 -2.28 -15.10
CA SER A 229 0.83 -1.71 -16.41
C SER A 229 2.23 -2.11 -16.89
N ASP A 230 2.43 -2.11 -18.21
CA ASP A 230 3.78 -2.12 -18.82
C ASP A 230 4.46 -0.74 -18.70
N GLN A 231 3.70 0.32 -18.41
CA GLN A 231 4.21 1.68 -18.32
C GLN A 231 4.88 1.96 -16.97
N LEU A 232 5.86 2.86 -16.98
CA LEU A 232 6.42 3.40 -15.75
C LEU A 232 5.40 4.33 -15.09
N LEU A 233 5.06 4.02 -13.84
CA LEU A 233 4.15 4.86 -13.07
C LEU A 233 4.81 6.19 -12.66
N PRO A 234 4.03 7.29 -12.63
CA PRO A 234 4.55 8.62 -12.34
C PRO A 234 5.08 8.73 -10.91
N ARG A 235 6.17 9.49 -10.75
CA ARG A 235 6.77 9.84 -9.44
C ARG A 235 6.26 11.17 -8.87
N ASP A 236 5.69 12.02 -9.71
CA ASP A 236 5.02 13.26 -9.35
C ASP A 236 3.56 13.15 -9.78
N VAL A 237 2.66 13.07 -8.80
CA VAL A 237 1.23 12.89 -9.03
C VAL A 237 0.48 14.00 -8.35
N GLN A 238 -0.26 14.76 -9.14
CA GLN A 238 -1.12 15.82 -8.66
C GLN A 238 -2.56 15.61 -9.12
N GLY A 239 -3.48 16.29 -8.45
CA GLY A 239 -4.88 16.30 -8.83
C GLY A 239 -5.72 17.06 -7.81
N LYS A 240 -7.03 16.97 -7.99
CA LYS A 240 -8.01 17.64 -7.14
C LYS A 240 -9.24 16.79 -6.98
N ILE A 241 -9.88 16.90 -5.82
CA ILE A 241 -11.17 16.27 -5.53
C ILE A 241 -12.12 17.29 -4.89
N GLN A 242 -13.41 17.10 -5.12
CA GLN A 242 -14.46 17.84 -4.42
C GLN A 242 -14.95 17.00 -3.24
N ILE A 243 -15.03 17.63 -2.07
CA ILE A 243 -15.57 17.03 -0.85
C ILE A 243 -16.94 17.64 -0.57
N ASP A 244 -17.95 16.77 -0.45
CA ASP A 244 -19.31 17.18 -0.13
C ASP A 244 -19.39 17.83 1.26
N PRO A 245 -20.25 18.85 1.41
CA PRO A 245 -20.36 19.66 2.62
C PRO A 245 -21.13 18.97 3.75
N VAL A 246 -20.65 17.81 4.17
CA VAL A 246 -21.26 16.99 5.22
C VAL A 246 -20.30 16.91 6.39
N ASN A 247 -20.73 17.35 7.57
CA ASN A 247 -19.93 17.22 8.79
C ASN A 247 -20.02 15.80 9.36
N GLY A 248 -18.94 15.36 10.02
CA GLY A 248 -18.97 14.17 10.85
C GLY A 248 -19.63 14.43 12.22
N PRO A 249 -19.75 13.41 13.08
CA PRO A 249 -20.38 13.50 14.40
C PRO A 249 -19.79 14.56 15.33
N ALA A 250 -18.52 14.95 15.12
CA ALA A 250 -17.83 15.97 15.91
C ALA A 250 -18.07 17.42 15.41
N GLY A 251 -18.97 17.64 14.45
CA GLY A 251 -19.26 18.96 13.89
C GLY A 251 -18.25 19.45 12.84
N PHE A 252 -17.29 18.61 12.45
CA PHE A 252 -16.36 18.83 11.35
C PHE A 252 -16.08 17.50 10.63
N ARG A 253 -15.53 17.56 9.42
CA ARG A 253 -15.09 16.40 8.64
C ARG A 253 -13.56 16.42 8.50
N PRO A 254 -12.83 15.46 9.10
CA PRO A 254 -11.40 15.34 8.87
C PRO A 254 -11.14 14.68 7.51
N ILE A 255 -10.30 15.28 6.67
CA ILE A 255 -9.91 14.71 5.37
C ILE A 255 -8.38 14.56 5.33
N PHE A 256 -7.89 13.36 5.06
CA PHE A 256 -6.46 13.10 4.86
C PHE A 256 -6.24 12.18 3.66
N PHE A 257 -5.03 12.19 3.11
CA PHE A 257 -4.69 11.43 1.92
C PHE A 257 -3.61 10.41 2.23
N LEU A 258 -3.63 9.32 1.47
CA LEU A 258 -2.62 8.27 1.42
C LEU A 258 -2.17 8.09 -0.03
N GLY A 259 -0.87 8.15 -0.27
CA GLY A 259 -0.25 7.66 -1.49
C GLY A 259 0.51 6.38 -1.21
N ARG A 260 0.39 5.38 -2.07
CA ARG A 260 1.17 4.12 -2.03
C ARG A 260 1.96 3.96 -3.32
N GLN A 261 3.25 3.68 -3.23
CA GLN A 261 4.11 3.33 -4.36
C GLN A 261 4.06 1.83 -4.67
N ILE A 262 4.63 1.45 -5.81
CA ILE A 262 4.65 0.06 -6.27
C ILE A 262 5.33 -0.92 -5.29
N ASP A 263 6.30 -0.43 -4.51
CA ASP A 263 7.04 -1.15 -3.47
C ASP A 263 6.39 -1.02 -2.09
N ASP A 264 5.13 -0.59 -2.03
CA ASP A 264 4.35 -0.42 -0.79
C ASP A 264 4.86 0.69 0.16
N ALA A 265 5.88 1.45 -0.24
CA ALA A 265 6.24 2.67 0.46
C ALA A 265 5.09 3.69 0.35
N LYS A 266 4.78 4.35 1.47
CA LYS A 266 3.56 5.15 1.63
C LYS A 266 3.86 6.54 2.17
N ALA A 267 2.99 7.48 1.82
CA ALA A 267 2.95 8.81 2.40
C ALA A 267 1.52 9.16 2.84
N TRP A 268 1.36 9.67 4.06
CA TRP A 268 0.10 10.12 4.63
C TRP A 268 0.15 11.59 4.95
N THR A 269 -0.82 12.37 4.52
CA THR A 269 -0.94 13.77 4.96
C THR A 269 -1.60 13.83 6.33
N SER A 270 -1.29 14.88 7.11
CA SER A 270 -2.17 15.23 8.23
C SER A 270 -3.57 15.56 7.73
N ALA A 271 -4.58 15.33 8.57
CA ALA A 271 -5.94 15.68 8.22
C ALA A 271 -6.13 17.21 8.17
N MET A 272 -6.91 17.67 7.20
CA MET A 272 -7.59 18.97 7.27
C MET A 272 -8.91 18.79 8.00
N PHE A 273 -9.23 19.67 8.94
CA PHE A 273 -10.43 19.59 9.76
C PHE A 273 -11.45 20.63 9.27
N ILE A 274 -12.39 20.22 8.43
CA ILE A 274 -13.30 21.12 7.72
C ILE A 274 -14.65 21.19 8.44
N GLU A 275 -15.01 22.36 8.96
CA GLU A 275 -16.36 22.66 9.47
C GLU A 275 -17.20 23.22 8.32
N PHE A 276 -18.08 22.40 7.75
CA PHE A 276 -19.02 22.83 6.72
C PHE A 276 -20.19 23.60 7.35
N ARG A 277 -20.59 24.69 6.70
CA ARG A 277 -21.71 25.56 7.09
C ARG A 277 -22.82 25.58 6.07
#